data_AF-A0A1F6PQ50-F1
#
_entry.id   AF-A0A1F6PQ50-F1
#
_cell.length_a   1.000
_cell.length_b   1.000
_cell.length_c   1.000
_cell.angle_alpha   90.00
_cell.angle_beta   90.00
_cell.angle_gamma   90.00
#
_symmetry.space_group_name_H-M   'P 1'
#
loop_
_entity.id
_entity.type
_entity.pdbx_description
1 polymer ?
#
loop_
_entity_poly.entity_id
_entity_poly.type
_entity_poly.pdbx_seq_one_letter_code
_entity_poly.pdbx_strand_id
1 'polypeptide(L)'
;MATELDKVKEYLYNENSLAFLVAYISLNDSGYNVPIPSSLDLNGIKQGWEQIISQSFNLACDPDFLEELCAIWFDAIKKQGGKVTEHFSSDMINILTNKPVLTTQASISRNQPPQPKKPITPINDGEGQYVQNHTVSSVISDDYRTVQAISNSSIIPKNELLKKIASALKSHNEFEFLLYYLSFVKHGGQPEIPLELNHSSIQSKWERIIHSLYNTSCPPLFYRRLTDLWLNLIHSTGPIISQEALFKILEKLQIQATQKSGAVKNSSQKTKPSFWNNLKKIFK
;
A
#
# COMPACT_ATOMS: atom_id res chain seq x y z
N MET A 1 -27.91 14.19 -5.34
CA MET A 1 -26.52 14.52 -4.95
C MET A 1 -26.42 14.27 -3.47
N ALA A 2 -25.49 13.43 -3.01
CA ALA A 2 -25.24 13.24 -1.58
C ALA A 2 -24.66 14.54 -1.01
N THR A 3 -25.11 14.94 0.17
CA THR A 3 -24.58 16.12 0.86
C THR A 3 -23.16 15.83 1.37
N GLU A 4 -22.32 16.86 1.59
CA GLU A 4 -20.98 16.65 2.17
C GLU A 4 -21.06 15.93 3.55
N LEU A 5 -22.15 16.17 4.29
CA LEU A 5 -22.43 15.48 5.55
C LEU A 5 -22.67 13.97 5.36
N ASP A 6 -23.33 13.57 4.27
CA ASP A 6 -23.57 12.16 3.97
C ASP A 6 -22.25 11.42 3.69
N LYS A 7 -21.29 12.08 3.03
CA LYS A 7 -19.95 11.51 2.79
C LYS A 7 -19.19 11.29 4.09
N VAL A 8 -19.27 12.23 5.04
CA VAL A 8 -18.63 12.08 6.36
C VAL A 8 -19.19 10.86 7.10
N LYS A 9 -20.52 10.68 7.07
CA LYS A 9 -21.17 9.49 7.65
C LYS A 9 -20.74 8.21 6.93
N GLU A 10 -20.67 8.22 5.62
CA GLU A 10 -20.20 7.07 4.82
C GLU A 10 -18.78 6.66 5.21
N TYR A 11 -17.85 7.61 5.37
CA TYR A 11 -16.48 7.29 5.80
C TYR A 11 -16.40 6.79 7.24
N LEU A 12 -17.28 7.29 8.11
CA LEU A 12 -17.40 6.79 9.47
C LEU A 12 -17.91 5.34 9.49
N TYR A 13 -18.92 5.00 8.68
CA TYR A 13 -19.43 3.62 8.54
C TYR A 13 -18.43 2.66 7.91
N ASN A 14 -17.62 3.16 6.96
CA ASN A 14 -16.59 2.37 6.30
C ASN A 14 -15.25 2.37 7.06
N GLU A 15 -15.22 2.92 8.27
CA GLU A 15 -14.04 2.96 9.15
C GLU A 15 -12.78 3.53 8.45
N ASN A 16 -12.96 4.53 7.56
CA ASN A 16 -11.85 5.15 6.85
C ASN A 16 -11.42 6.44 7.55
N SER A 17 -10.52 6.31 8.53
CA SER A 17 -10.06 7.39 9.41
C SER A 17 -9.55 8.62 8.66
N LEU A 18 -8.73 8.41 7.62
CA LEU A 18 -8.17 9.51 6.82
C LEU A 18 -9.24 10.23 5.98
N ALA A 19 -10.06 9.47 5.26
CA ALA A 19 -11.11 10.05 4.44
C ALA A 19 -12.16 10.79 5.28
N PHE A 20 -12.48 10.24 6.47
CA PHE A 20 -13.32 10.89 7.46
C PHE A 20 -12.73 12.26 7.86
N LEU A 21 -11.46 12.34 8.27
CA LEU A 21 -10.85 13.62 8.68
C LEU A 21 -10.86 14.66 7.58
N VAL A 22 -10.49 14.28 6.35
CA VAL A 22 -10.48 15.21 5.21
C VAL A 22 -11.89 15.73 4.93
N ALA A 23 -12.88 14.85 4.88
CA ALA A 23 -14.26 15.24 4.66
C ALA A 23 -14.83 16.08 5.81
N TYR A 24 -14.53 15.72 7.06
CA TYR A 24 -14.97 16.43 8.25
C TYR A 24 -14.42 17.86 8.30
N ILE A 25 -13.14 18.06 8.01
CA ILE A 25 -12.52 19.39 7.96
C ILE A 25 -13.08 20.21 6.79
N SER A 26 -13.37 19.58 5.65
CA SER A 26 -13.97 20.25 4.49
C SER A 26 -15.39 20.80 4.77
N LEU A 27 -16.06 20.31 5.82
CA LEU A 27 -17.32 20.90 6.27
C LEU A 27 -17.13 22.36 6.74
N ASN A 28 -16.01 22.69 7.40
CA ASN A 28 -15.72 24.08 7.80
C ASN A 28 -15.60 25.00 6.59
N ASP A 29 -14.93 24.57 5.53
CA ASP A 29 -14.78 25.34 4.29
C ASP A 29 -16.12 25.52 3.56
N SER A 30 -17.06 24.59 3.78
CA SER A 30 -18.43 24.66 3.27
C SER A 30 -19.36 25.50 4.15
N GLY A 31 -18.85 26.17 5.19
CA GLY A 31 -19.60 27.06 6.07
C GLY A 31 -20.31 26.37 7.23
N TYR A 32 -20.10 25.06 7.44
CA TYR A 32 -20.57 24.38 8.65
C TYR A 32 -19.65 24.71 9.81
N ASN A 33 -20.21 25.00 10.99
CA ASN A 33 -19.42 25.20 12.19
C ASN A 33 -19.27 23.85 12.91
N VAL A 34 -18.27 23.05 12.52
CA VAL A 34 -18.05 21.73 13.13
C VAL A 34 -17.04 21.83 14.29
N PRO A 35 -17.32 21.20 15.45
CA PRO A 35 -16.40 21.22 16.58
C PRO A 35 -15.10 20.48 16.25
N ILE A 36 -13.99 20.92 16.83
CA ILE A 36 -12.69 20.23 16.74
C ILE A 36 -12.17 19.91 18.15
N PRO A 37 -11.45 18.80 18.35
CA PRO A 37 -10.81 18.54 19.64
C PRO A 37 -9.82 19.66 19.98
N SER A 38 -9.96 20.24 21.17
CA SER A 38 -9.12 21.36 21.62
C SER A 38 -7.84 20.92 22.34
N SER A 39 -7.74 19.65 22.75
CA SER A 39 -6.54 19.15 23.40
C SER A 39 -5.40 18.88 22.41
N LEU A 40 -4.17 19.01 22.91
CA LEU A 40 -2.94 18.67 22.20
C LEU A 40 -2.34 17.33 22.66
N ASP A 41 -2.91 16.68 23.67
CA ASP A 41 -2.49 15.34 24.11
C ASP A 41 -3.41 14.26 23.52
N LEU A 42 -2.88 13.04 23.35
CA LEU A 42 -3.58 11.94 22.68
C LEU A 42 -4.90 11.54 23.39
N ASN A 43 -4.93 11.58 24.73
CA ASN A 43 -6.12 11.19 25.49
C ASN A 43 -7.22 12.25 25.36
N GLY A 44 -6.86 13.53 25.46
CA GLY A 44 -7.80 14.61 25.23
C GLY A 44 -8.32 14.66 23.80
N ILE A 45 -7.48 14.35 22.81
CA ILE A 45 -7.90 14.19 21.41
C ILE A 45 -8.91 13.04 21.28
N LYS A 46 -8.62 11.88 21.90
CA LYS A 46 -9.50 10.71 21.87
C LYS A 46 -10.88 11.00 22.46
N GLN A 47 -10.93 11.60 23.64
CA GLN A 47 -12.18 12.03 24.28
C GLN A 47 -12.93 13.05 23.43
N GLY A 48 -12.21 14.01 22.83
CA GLY A 48 -12.79 15.01 21.94
C GLY A 48 -13.45 14.39 20.71
N TRP A 49 -12.77 13.47 20.03
CA TRP A 49 -13.33 12.79 18.87
C TRP A 49 -14.51 11.89 19.23
N GLU A 50 -14.42 11.14 20.32
CA GLU A 50 -15.53 10.30 20.80
C GLU A 50 -16.78 11.15 21.09
N GLN A 51 -16.60 12.30 21.76
CA GLN A 51 -17.69 13.24 22.03
C GLN A 51 -18.26 13.85 20.74
N ILE A 52 -17.40 14.29 19.82
CA ILE A 52 -17.82 14.88 18.54
C ILE A 52 -18.63 13.87 17.72
N ILE A 53 -18.14 12.62 17.63
CA ILE A 53 -18.76 11.58 16.83
C ILE A 53 -20.14 11.22 17.41
N SER A 54 -20.20 11.00 18.72
CA SER A 54 -21.45 10.67 19.40
C SER A 54 -22.47 11.81 19.35
N GLN A 55 -22.06 13.07 19.54
CA GLN A 55 -22.98 14.22 19.58
C GLN A 55 -23.41 14.69 18.19
N SER A 56 -22.50 14.72 17.22
CA SER A 56 -22.77 15.31 15.89
C SER A 56 -23.41 14.30 14.93
N PHE A 57 -23.12 13.01 15.10
CA PHE A 57 -23.60 11.97 14.19
C PHE A 57 -24.52 10.94 14.86
N ASN A 58 -24.64 10.95 16.19
CA ASN A 58 -25.43 9.98 16.97
C ASN A 58 -25.03 8.52 16.68
N LEU A 59 -23.72 8.28 16.61
CA LEU A 59 -23.14 6.97 16.33
C LEU A 59 -22.15 6.56 17.43
N ALA A 60 -22.15 5.27 17.75
CA ALA A 60 -21.09 4.67 18.53
C ALA A 60 -19.84 4.55 17.66
N CYS A 61 -18.69 4.90 18.22
CA CYS A 61 -17.42 4.85 17.51
C CYS A 61 -16.73 3.52 17.81
N ASP A 62 -16.29 2.81 16.77
CA ASP A 62 -15.43 1.65 16.95
C ASP A 62 -14.09 2.07 17.61
N PRO A 63 -13.58 1.33 18.61
CA PRO A 63 -12.36 1.69 19.32
C PRO A 63 -11.10 1.69 18.44
N ASP A 64 -10.99 0.77 17.48
CA ASP A 64 -9.81 0.63 16.62
C ASP A 64 -9.79 1.77 15.59
N PHE A 65 -10.95 2.08 15.00
CA PHE A 65 -11.11 3.27 14.16
C PHE A 65 -10.76 4.55 14.93
N LEU A 66 -11.25 4.71 16.16
CA LEU A 66 -10.98 5.89 16.97
C LEU A 66 -9.49 6.04 17.28
N GLU A 67 -8.78 4.94 17.54
CA GLU A 67 -7.35 4.96 17.80
C GLU A 67 -6.55 5.41 16.56
N GLU A 68 -6.88 4.86 15.39
CA GLU A 68 -6.25 5.27 14.12
C GLU A 68 -6.55 6.74 13.80
N LEU A 69 -7.81 7.16 13.93
CA LEU A 69 -8.25 8.54 13.75
C LEU A 69 -7.44 9.52 14.61
N CYS A 70 -7.27 9.20 15.89
CA CYS A 70 -6.52 10.02 16.84
C CYS A 70 -5.03 10.09 16.48
N ALA A 71 -4.44 8.98 16.04
CA ALA A 71 -3.05 8.94 15.62
C ALA A 71 -2.80 9.84 14.39
N ILE A 72 -3.67 9.76 13.38
CA ILE A 72 -3.58 10.60 12.17
C ILE A 72 -3.76 12.08 12.53
N TRP A 73 -4.77 12.41 13.34
CA TRP A 73 -5.04 13.78 13.77
C TRP A 73 -3.89 14.38 14.57
N PHE A 74 -3.34 13.63 15.53
CA PHE A 74 -2.23 14.08 16.35
C PHE A 74 -0.96 14.35 15.54
N ASP A 75 -0.63 13.47 14.57
CA ASP A 75 0.47 13.69 13.65
C ASP A 75 0.26 14.94 12.76
N ALA A 76 -0.97 15.13 12.27
CA ALA A 76 -1.32 16.30 11.47
C ALA A 76 -1.20 17.61 12.26
N ILE A 77 -1.72 17.66 13.49
CA ILE A 77 -1.58 18.82 14.39
C ILE A 77 -0.10 19.13 14.66
N LYS A 78 0.72 18.11 14.91
CA LYS A 78 2.16 18.30 15.13
C LYS A 78 2.85 18.92 13.92
N LYS A 79 2.53 18.46 12.71
CA LYS A 79 3.07 19.02 11.46
C LYS A 79 2.59 20.46 11.22
N GLN A 80 1.34 20.74 11.58
CA GLN A 80 0.75 22.07 11.44
C GLN A 80 1.35 23.08 12.42
N GLY A 81 1.84 22.62 13.57
CA GLY A 81 2.43 23.47 14.62
C GLY A 81 1.45 23.81 15.75
N GLY A 82 0.28 23.19 15.78
CA GLY A 82 -0.69 23.26 16.89
C GLY A 82 -1.38 24.61 17.08
N LYS A 83 -1.46 25.45 16.04
CA LYS A 83 -2.08 26.78 16.12
C LYS A 83 -3.31 26.86 15.23
N VAL A 84 -4.45 27.27 15.78
CA VAL A 84 -5.64 27.54 14.96
C VAL A 84 -5.47 28.90 14.29
N THR A 85 -5.28 28.90 12.98
CA THR A 85 -5.15 30.08 12.11
C THR A 85 -6.39 30.24 11.22
N GLU A 86 -6.53 31.37 10.52
CA GLU A 86 -7.58 31.57 9.52
C GLU A 86 -7.55 30.52 8.39
N HIS A 87 -6.36 29.96 8.10
CA HIS A 87 -6.15 28.94 7.08
C HIS A 87 -6.08 27.52 7.64
N PHE A 88 -6.49 27.32 8.91
CA PHE A 88 -6.36 26.04 9.60
C PHE A 88 -6.92 24.86 8.79
N SER A 89 -8.13 24.99 8.25
CA SER A 89 -8.77 23.93 7.45
C SER A 89 -7.94 23.56 6.21
N SER A 90 -7.55 24.57 5.42
CA SER A 90 -6.72 24.38 4.21
C SER A 90 -5.37 23.75 4.54
N ASP A 91 -4.69 24.24 5.59
CA ASP A 91 -3.40 23.70 6.03
C ASP A 91 -3.53 22.23 6.46
N MET A 92 -4.57 21.90 7.22
CA MET A 92 -4.82 20.53 7.68
C MET A 92 -5.16 19.59 6.53
N ILE A 93 -6.01 20.01 5.58
CA ILE A 93 -6.31 19.21 4.38
C ILE A 93 -5.03 18.97 3.58
N ASN A 94 -4.20 19.99 3.39
CA ASN A 94 -2.92 19.84 2.71
C ASN A 94 -2.00 18.85 3.45
N ILE A 95 -1.93 18.89 4.78
CA ILE A 95 -1.10 17.96 5.57
C ILE A 95 -1.62 16.52 5.48
N LEU A 96 -2.94 16.33 5.51
CA LEU A 96 -3.58 15.01 5.46
C LEU A 96 -3.51 14.39 4.07
N THR A 97 -3.58 15.20 3.01
CA THR A 97 -3.58 14.73 1.62
C THR A 97 -2.18 14.63 1.02
N ASN A 98 -1.26 15.51 1.40
CA ASN A 98 0.13 15.43 0.98
C ASN A 98 0.86 14.39 1.83
N LYS A 99 0.97 13.18 1.29
CA LYS A 99 1.76 12.10 1.90
C LYS A 99 3.17 12.62 2.24
N PRO A 100 3.62 12.57 3.50
CA PRO A 100 5.06 12.54 3.73
C PRO A 100 5.59 11.27 3.07
N VAL A 101 6.66 11.40 2.28
CA VAL A 101 7.53 10.27 1.98
C VAL A 101 8.00 9.76 3.34
N LEU A 102 7.49 8.60 3.77
CA LEU A 102 7.94 7.93 4.99
C LEU A 102 9.41 7.54 4.80
N THR A 103 10.32 8.43 5.18
CA THR A 103 11.69 8.05 5.49
C THR A 103 11.62 7.26 6.79
N THR A 104 11.58 5.94 6.68
CA THR A 104 11.72 5.01 7.79
C THR A 104 13.09 5.22 8.45
N GLN A 105 13.18 6.13 9.43
CA GLN A 105 14.29 6.15 10.36
C GLN A 105 14.01 5.17 11.50
N ALA A 106 14.43 3.93 11.29
CA ALA A 106 14.82 3.05 12.38
C ALA A 106 16.34 3.02 12.42
N SER A 107 16.94 3.68 13.41
CA SER A 107 18.08 3.19 14.21
C SER A 107 18.66 4.30 15.07
N ILE A 108 18.35 4.18 16.34
CA ILE A 108 19.09 4.70 17.49
C ILE A 108 20.61 4.46 17.28
N SER A 109 21.41 5.52 17.34
CA SER A 109 22.80 5.43 17.79
C SER A 109 22.97 6.40 18.96
N ARG A 110 22.93 5.82 20.16
CA ARG A 110 23.13 6.44 21.46
C ARG A 110 24.62 6.31 21.80
N ASN A 111 25.20 7.40 22.29
CA ASN A 111 26.51 7.53 22.95
C ASN A 111 27.76 7.70 22.05
N GLN A 112 28.10 8.95 21.75
CA GLN A 112 29.51 9.39 21.72
C GLN A 112 29.73 10.54 22.71
N PRO A 113 30.80 10.52 23.52
CA PRO A 113 31.15 11.63 24.42
C PRO A 113 31.64 12.86 23.64
N PRO A 114 31.52 14.08 24.20
CA PRO A 114 32.04 15.30 23.58
C PRO A 114 33.56 15.22 23.43
N GLN A 115 34.05 15.21 22.19
CA GLN A 115 35.47 15.37 21.92
C GLN A 115 35.91 16.84 22.12
N PRO A 116 37.10 17.08 22.69
CA PRO A 116 37.62 18.42 22.93
C PRO A 116 38.05 19.08 21.61
N LYS A 117 37.64 20.35 21.45
CA LYS A 117 38.09 21.26 20.40
C LYS A 117 39.63 21.29 20.38
N LYS A 118 40.24 20.82 19.28
CA LYS A 118 41.65 21.10 18.98
C LYS A 118 41.78 22.44 18.23
N PRO A 119 42.88 23.17 18.43
CA PRO A 119 43.09 24.48 17.85
C PRO A 119 43.42 24.36 16.36
N ILE A 120 42.95 25.33 15.59
CA ILE A 120 43.30 25.56 14.20
C ILE A 120 44.73 26.13 14.18
N THR A 121 45.68 25.39 13.61
CA THR A 121 46.94 25.94 13.11
C THR A 121 46.83 26.14 11.60
N PRO A 122 47.28 27.29 11.06
CA PRO A 122 47.41 27.48 9.62
C PRO A 122 48.83 27.09 9.14
N ILE A 123 48.98 27.02 7.81
CA ILE A 123 50.22 27.14 7.00
C ILE A 123 50.83 25.81 6.48
N ASN A 124 50.58 25.46 5.21
CA ASN A 124 51.48 25.62 4.05
C ASN A 124 51.39 24.51 2.98
N ASP A 125 51.32 24.98 1.73
CA ASP A 125 52.04 24.57 0.51
C ASP A 125 52.53 23.12 0.38
N GLY A 126 52.05 22.45 -0.67
CA GLY A 126 52.75 21.31 -1.25
C GLY A 126 51.86 20.31 -1.98
N GLU A 127 51.89 20.38 -3.31
CA GLU A 127 51.83 19.23 -4.23
C GLU A 127 50.50 18.44 -4.36
N GLY A 128 49.73 18.88 -5.36
CA GLY A 128 49.25 18.03 -6.46
C GLY A 128 48.94 16.56 -6.16
N GLN A 129 47.75 16.28 -5.65
CA GLN A 129 47.08 15.00 -5.87
C GLN A 129 45.82 15.21 -6.69
N TYR A 130 45.85 14.68 -7.91
CA TYR A 130 44.71 14.59 -8.80
C TYR A 130 43.57 13.89 -8.07
N VAL A 131 42.48 14.63 -7.85
CA VAL A 131 41.19 14.06 -7.44
C VAL A 131 40.76 13.14 -8.56
N GLN A 132 40.90 11.82 -8.35
CA GLN A 132 40.29 10.83 -9.22
C GLN A 132 38.79 11.05 -9.16
N ASN A 133 38.25 11.65 -10.21
CA ASN A 133 36.82 11.75 -10.46
C ASN A 133 36.29 10.31 -10.52
N HIS A 134 35.77 9.82 -9.41
CA HIS A 134 34.92 8.64 -9.39
C HIS A 134 33.76 8.92 -10.32
N THR A 135 33.86 8.36 -11.53
CA THR A 135 32.79 8.39 -12.50
C THR A 135 31.68 7.56 -11.90
N VAL A 136 30.69 8.22 -11.29
CA VAL A 136 29.50 7.57 -10.74
C VAL A 136 28.74 7.02 -11.95
N SER A 137 29.06 5.77 -12.32
CA SER A 137 28.26 5.00 -13.24
C SER A 137 26.87 4.90 -12.62
N SER A 138 25.90 5.63 -13.16
CA SER A 138 24.50 5.53 -12.76
C SER A 138 23.99 4.14 -13.15
N VAL A 139 24.22 3.16 -12.28
CA VAL A 139 23.63 1.83 -12.42
C VAL A 139 22.14 2.01 -12.15
N ILE A 140 21.37 2.16 -13.22
CA ILE A 140 19.91 2.14 -13.18
C ILE A 140 19.51 0.81 -12.55
N SER A 141 18.79 0.85 -11.43
CA SER A 141 18.32 -0.34 -10.72
C SER A 141 17.54 -1.28 -11.65
N ASP A 142 17.77 -2.58 -11.52
CA ASP A 142 17.02 -3.61 -12.26
C ASP A 142 15.51 -3.53 -11.99
N ASP A 143 15.11 -3.02 -10.82
CA ASP A 143 13.71 -2.77 -10.49
C ASP A 143 13.11 -1.71 -11.43
N TYR A 144 13.85 -0.63 -11.70
CA TYR A 144 13.39 0.42 -12.61
C TYR A 144 13.20 -0.09 -14.04
N ARG A 145 14.12 -0.94 -14.51
CA ARG A 145 14.02 -1.58 -15.83
C ARG A 145 12.82 -2.51 -15.92
N THR A 146 12.55 -3.26 -14.85
CA THR A 146 11.40 -4.17 -14.76
C THR A 146 10.09 -3.39 -14.80
N VAL A 147 9.98 -2.29 -14.05
CA VAL A 147 8.81 -1.41 -14.03
C VAL A 147 8.55 -0.78 -15.40
N GLN A 148 9.59 -0.30 -16.09
CA GLN A 148 9.44 0.21 -17.46
C GLN A 148 8.98 -0.87 -18.44
N ALA A 149 9.55 -2.08 -18.37
CA ALA A 149 9.16 -3.19 -19.24
C ALA A 149 7.70 -3.61 -19.01
N ILE A 150 7.24 -3.60 -17.76
CA ILE A 150 5.84 -3.87 -17.40
C ILE A 150 4.93 -2.77 -17.91
N SER A 151 5.31 -1.51 -17.74
CA SER A 151 4.54 -0.34 -18.21
C SER A 151 4.39 -0.32 -19.73
N ASN A 152 5.40 -0.84 -20.45
CA ASN A 152 5.42 -0.94 -21.90
C ASN A 152 4.87 -2.27 -22.45
N SER A 153 4.42 -3.19 -21.58
CA SER A 153 3.86 -4.47 -22.02
C SER A 153 2.57 -4.26 -22.84
N SER A 154 2.35 -5.08 -23.87
CA SER A 154 1.22 -4.89 -24.77
C SER A 154 -0.09 -4.94 -24.00
N ILE A 155 -0.95 -3.95 -24.21
CA ILE A 155 -2.30 -3.89 -23.65
C ILE A 155 -3.04 -5.15 -24.08
N ILE A 156 -3.35 -6.04 -23.12
CA ILE A 156 -4.12 -7.25 -23.38
C ILE A 156 -5.57 -6.82 -23.62
N PRO A 157 -6.18 -7.16 -24.77
CA PRO A 157 -7.58 -6.85 -25.04
C PRO A 157 -8.52 -7.40 -23.95
N LYS A 158 -9.60 -6.66 -23.62
CA LYS A 158 -10.54 -7.02 -22.54
C LYS A 158 -11.13 -8.43 -22.70
N ASN A 159 -11.46 -8.82 -23.93
CA ASN A 159 -12.00 -10.14 -24.24
C ASN A 159 -10.98 -11.27 -23.97
N GLU A 160 -9.68 -11.03 -24.18
CA GLU A 160 -8.63 -11.99 -23.84
C GLU A 160 -8.42 -12.09 -22.33
N LEU A 161 -8.52 -10.98 -21.60
CA LEU A 161 -8.47 -10.98 -20.13
C LEU A 161 -9.58 -11.85 -19.55
N LEU A 162 -10.82 -11.72 -20.05
CA LEU A 162 -11.94 -12.55 -19.60
C LEU A 162 -11.69 -14.05 -19.85
N LYS A 163 -11.14 -14.41 -21.01
CA LYS A 163 -10.74 -15.81 -21.32
C LYS A 163 -9.66 -16.31 -20.36
N LYS A 164 -8.67 -15.49 -20.05
CA LYS A 164 -7.58 -15.81 -19.12
C LYS A 164 -8.08 -15.95 -17.69
N ILE A 165 -9.01 -15.09 -17.24
CA ILE A 165 -9.67 -15.21 -15.93
C ILE A 165 -10.42 -16.54 -15.84
N ALA A 166 -11.24 -16.87 -16.84
CA ALA A 166 -11.97 -18.14 -16.88
C ALA A 166 -11.02 -19.35 -16.85
N SER A 167 -9.90 -19.28 -17.58
CA SER A 167 -8.86 -20.32 -17.55
C SER A 167 -8.22 -20.46 -16.17
N ALA A 168 -7.91 -19.36 -15.49
CA ALA A 168 -7.31 -19.36 -14.16
C ALA A 168 -8.26 -19.92 -13.08
N LEU A 169 -9.57 -19.61 -13.19
CA LEU A 169 -10.60 -20.18 -12.32
C LEU A 169 -10.71 -21.70 -12.52
N LYS A 170 -10.67 -22.16 -13.79
CA LYS A 170 -10.72 -23.59 -14.14
C LYS A 170 -9.48 -24.35 -13.66
N SER A 171 -8.31 -23.74 -13.69
CA SER A 171 -7.06 -24.34 -13.19
C SER A 171 -6.86 -24.15 -11.68
N HIS A 172 -7.77 -23.44 -11.01
CA HIS A 172 -7.65 -23.05 -9.60
C HIS A 172 -6.32 -22.37 -9.27
N ASN A 173 -5.84 -21.51 -10.18
CA ASN A 173 -4.61 -20.74 -9.99
C ASN A 173 -4.96 -19.34 -9.48
N GLU A 174 -4.92 -19.18 -8.14
CA GLU A 174 -5.29 -17.94 -7.46
C GLU A 174 -4.43 -16.74 -7.89
N PHE A 175 -3.16 -16.98 -8.22
CA PHE A 175 -2.22 -15.93 -8.63
C PHE A 175 -2.55 -15.40 -10.02
N GLU A 176 -2.76 -16.29 -10.99
CA GLU A 176 -3.17 -15.91 -12.34
C GLU A 176 -4.54 -15.26 -12.34
N PHE A 177 -5.49 -15.80 -11.55
CA PHE A 177 -6.81 -15.21 -11.42
C PHE A 177 -6.72 -13.75 -10.98
N LEU A 178 -6.01 -13.49 -9.86
CA LEU A 178 -5.90 -12.15 -9.31
C LEU A 178 -5.18 -11.19 -10.28
N LEU A 179 -4.10 -11.65 -10.92
CA LEU A 179 -3.36 -10.87 -11.90
C LEU A 179 -4.25 -10.41 -13.07
N TYR A 180 -4.99 -11.35 -13.68
CA TYR A 180 -5.84 -11.04 -14.83
C TYR A 180 -7.09 -10.26 -14.43
N TYR A 181 -7.66 -10.54 -13.26
CA TYR A 181 -8.80 -9.81 -12.71
C TYR A 181 -8.47 -8.34 -12.46
N LEU A 182 -7.34 -8.05 -11.79
CA LEU A 182 -6.90 -6.67 -11.56
C LEU A 182 -6.51 -5.95 -12.85
N SER A 183 -5.93 -6.66 -13.82
CA SER A 183 -5.68 -6.11 -15.16
C SER A 183 -6.99 -5.71 -15.84
N PHE A 184 -8.04 -6.53 -15.70
CA PHE A 184 -9.36 -6.20 -16.23
C PHE A 184 -9.98 -4.97 -15.55
N VAL A 185 -9.85 -4.83 -14.23
CA VAL A 185 -10.25 -3.61 -13.49
C VAL A 185 -9.53 -2.38 -14.05
N LYS A 186 -8.20 -2.45 -14.20
CA LYS A 186 -7.35 -1.34 -14.68
C LYS A 186 -7.77 -0.84 -16.06
N HIS A 187 -8.27 -1.70 -16.93
CA HIS A 187 -8.76 -1.32 -18.25
C HIS A 187 -10.20 -0.77 -18.24
N GLY A 188 -10.71 -0.34 -17.09
CA GLY A 188 -12.08 0.19 -16.94
C GLY A 188 -13.14 -0.89 -16.97
N GLY A 189 -12.80 -2.10 -16.51
CA GLY A 189 -13.83 -2.99 -15.98
C GLY A 189 -14.42 -2.37 -14.71
N GLN A 190 -15.69 -2.67 -14.42
CA GLN A 190 -16.35 -2.28 -13.18
C GLN A 190 -16.49 -3.46 -12.20
N PRO A 191 -15.47 -4.31 -11.97
CA PRO A 191 -15.69 -5.46 -11.11
C PRO A 191 -15.39 -5.05 -9.65
N GLU A 192 -16.15 -5.61 -8.71
CA GLU A 192 -15.99 -5.31 -7.29
C GLU A 192 -14.63 -5.81 -6.77
N ILE A 193 -14.06 -5.12 -5.78
CA ILE A 193 -12.87 -5.59 -5.06
C ILE A 193 -13.20 -5.64 -3.56
N PRO A 194 -12.66 -6.61 -2.80
CA PRO A 194 -12.75 -6.57 -1.35
C PRO A 194 -11.92 -5.41 -0.81
N LEU A 195 -12.58 -4.53 -0.06
CA LEU A 195 -11.95 -3.39 0.63
C LEU A 195 -11.76 -3.66 2.13
N GLU A 196 -12.48 -4.66 2.64
CA GLU A 196 -12.41 -5.13 4.00
C GLU A 196 -11.02 -5.72 4.30
N LEU A 197 -10.57 -5.63 5.56
CA LEU A 197 -9.32 -6.25 6.02
C LEU A 197 -9.52 -7.58 6.76
N ASN A 198 -10.77 -7.88 7.16
CA ASN A 198 -11.10 -9.14 7.80
C ASN A 198 -11.03 -10.31 6.81
N HIS A 199 -10.25 -11.34 7.15
CA HIS A 199 -10.04 -12.52 6.32
C HIS A 199 -11.35 -13.18 5.85
N SER A 200 -12.30 -13.40 6.77
CA SER A 200 -13.58 -14.05 6.45
C SER A 200 -14.48 -13.21 5.54
N SER A 201 -14.47 -11.88 5.73
CA SER A 201 -15.20 -10.93 4.88
C SER A 201 -14.62 -10.89 3.47
N ILE A 202 -13.29 -10.83 3.34
CA ILE A 202 -12.59 -10.86 2.04
C ILE A 202 -12.90 -12.18 1.32
N GLN A 203 -12.82 -13.30 2.03
CA GLN A 203 -13.08 -14.62 1.44
C GLN A 203 -14.51 -14.70 0.89
N SER A 204 -15.49 -14.29 1.70
CA SER A 204 -16.91 -14.27 1.31
C SER A 204 -17.16 -13.33 0.13
N LYS A 205 -16.46 -12.19 0.10
CA LYS A 205 -16.53 -11.23 -1.00
C LYS A 205 -15.98 -11.83 -2.30
N TRP A 206 -14.83 -12.50 -2.25
CA TRP A 206 -14.27 -13.18 -3.41
C TRP A 206 -15.17 -14.28 -3.94
N GLU A 207 -15.76 -15.08 -3.06
CA GLU A 207 -16.73 -16.10 -3.43
C GLU A 207 -17.93 -15.50 -4.15
N ARG A 208 -18.50 -14.42 -3.59
CA ARG A 208 -19.61 -13.69 -4.21
C ARG A 208 -19.25 -13.12 -5.58
N ILE A 209 -18.09 -12.49 -5.71
CA ILE A 209 -17.58 -11.91 -6.97
C ILE A 209 -17.42 -12.99 -8.03
N ILE A 210 -16.79 -14.11 -7.68
CA ILE A 210 -16.49 -15.18 -8.63
C ILE A 210 -17.80 -15.84 -9.09
N HIS A 211 -18.71 -16.08 -8.15
CA HIS A 211 -20.01 -16.64 -8.45
C HIS A 211 -20.87 -15.72 -9.31
N SER A 212 -20.97 -14.43 -8.98
CA SER A 212 -21.83 -13.48 -9.69
C SER A 212 -21.33 -13.14 -11.10
N LEU A 213 -20.01 -12.97 -11.27
CA LEU A 213 -19.44 -12.53 -12.55
C LEU A 213 -19.15 -13.67 -13.51
N TYR A 214 -18.83 -14.86 -13.00
CA TYR A 214 -18.38 -15.99 -13.82
C TYR A 214 -19.26 -17.23 -13.70
N ASN A 215 -20.35 -17.17 -12.91
CA ASN A 215 -21.27 -18.28 -12.68
C ASN A 215 -20.55 -19.60 -12.37
N THR A 216 -19.49 -19.51 -11.56
CA THR A 216 -18.59 -20.62 -11.24
C THR A 216 -18.38 -20.67 -9.72
N SER A 217 -18.23 -21.88 -9.18
CA SER A 217 -17.80 -22.08 -7.80
C SER A 217 -16.42 -22.74 -7.78
N CYS A 218 -15.52 -22.21 -6.96
CA CYS A 218 -14.20 -22.81 -6.72
C CYS A 218 -14.20 -23.61 -5.41
N PRO A 219 -13.22 -24.52 -5.22
CA PRO A 219 -13.04 -25.21 -3.95
C PRO A 219 -12.73 -24.24 -2.80
N PRO A 220 -13.13 -24.51 -1.54
CA PRO A 220 -12.86 -23.63 -0.40
C PRO A 220 -11.38 -23.23 -0.23
N LEU A 221 -10.48 -24.16 -0.56
CA LEU A 221 -9.05 -23.96 -0.45
C LEU A 221 -8.52 -22.90 -1.45
N PHE A 222 -9.18 -22.74 -2.61
CA PHE A 222 -8.87 -21.68 -3.57
C PHE A 222 -9.17 -20.31 -2.97
N TYR A 223 -10.36 -20.10 -2.41
CA TYR A 223 -10.74 -18.82 -1.82
C TYR A 223 -9.85 -18.43 -0.64
N ARG A 224 -9.45 -19.40 0.19
CA ARG A 224 -8.48 -19.18 1.27
C ARG A 224 -7.15 -18.67 0.73
N ARG A 225 -6.56 -19.36 -0.26
CA ARG A 225 -5.27 -18.95 -0.85
C ARG A 225 -5.35 -17.61 -1.56
N LEU A 226 -6.46 -17.35 -2.27
CA LEU A 226 -6.72 -16.07 -2.91
C LEU A 226 -6.79 -14.93 -1.88
N THR A 227 -7.46 -15.17 -0.76
CA THR A 227 -7.56 -14.21 0.35
C THR A 227 -6.20 -13.95 0.99
N ASP A 228 -5.42 -15.02 1.26
CA ASP A 228 -4.06 -14.89 1.80
C ASP A 228 -3.16 -14.10 0.84
N LEU A 229 -3.24 -14.38 -0.47
CA LEU A 229 -2.49 -13.63 -1.49
C LEU A 229 -2.90 -12.15 -1.52
N TRP A 230 -4.20 -11.87 -1.49
CA TRP A 230 -4.74 -10.51 -1.49
C TRP A 230 -4.30 -9.71 -0.26
N LEU A 231 -4.43 -10.27 0.94
CA LEU A 231 -3.99 -9.64 2.18
C LEU A 231 -2.47 -9.39 2.19
N ASN A 232 -1.67 -10.35 1.73
CA ASN A 232 -0.22 -10.16 1.61
C ASN A 232 0.14 -8.99 0.67
N LEU A 233 -0.62 -8.81 -0.41
CA LEU A 233 -0.43 -7.69 -1.33
C LEU A 233 -0.83 -6.36 -0.69
N ILE A 234 -1.97 -6.32 0.01
CA ILE A 234 -2.42 -5.13 0.76
C ILE A 234 -1.41 -4.76 1.84
N HIS A 235 -1.02 -5.68 2.72
CA HIS A 235 -0.06 -5.42 3.80
C HIS A 235 1.27 -4.88 3.28
N SER A 236 1.68 -5.33 2.09
CA SER A 236 2.96 -4.96 1.51
C SER A 236 2.91 -3.75 0.58
N THR A 237 1.72 -3.20 0.28
CA THR A 237 1.52 -2.04 -0.60
C THR A 237 0.81 -0.88 0.12
N GLY A 238 0.13 -1.16 1.22
CA GLY A 238 -0.75 -0.25 1.94
C GLY A 238 -2.25 -0.47 1.62
N PRO A 239 -3.15 0.19 2.36
CA PRO A 239 -4.59 0.08 2.16
C PRO A 239 -5.04 0.62 0.79
N ILE A 240 -6.12 0.06 0.25
CA ILE A 240 -6.66 0.41 -1.07
C ILE A 240 -7.60 1.61 -0.93
N ILE A 241 -7.01 2.80 -0.75
CA ILE A 241 -7.76 4.06 -0.66
C ILE A 241 -8.00 4.73 -2.02
N SER A 242 -7.36 4.24 -3.08
CA SER A 242 -7.46 4.83 -4.43
C SER A 242 -7.20 3.81 -5.53
N GLN A 243 -7.58 4.15 -6.77
CA GLN A 243 -7.21 3.35 -7.94
C GLN A 243 -5.69 3.24 -8.14
N GLU A 244 -4.93 4.27 -7.74
CA GLU A 244 -3.48 4.23 -7.78
C GLU A 244 -2.91 3.14 -6.85
N ALA A 245 -3.50 2.96 -5.67
CA ALA A 245 -3.11 1.89 -4.74
C ALA A 245 -3.38 0.51 -5.37
N LEU A 246 -4.50 0.34 -6.07
CA LEU A 246 -4.80 -0.89 -6.81
C LEU A 246 -3.79 -1.16 -7.92
N PHE A 247 -3.33 -0.11 -8.61
CA PHE A 247 -2.33 -0.24 -9.68
C PHE A 247 -0.95 -0.63 -9.15
N LYS A 248 -0.57 -0.15 -7.96
CA LYS A 248 0.65 -0.60 -7.28
C LYS A 248 0.58 -2.08 -6.88
N ILE A 249 -0.59 -2.55 -6.43
CA ILE A 249 -0.81 -3.98 -6.17
C ILE A 249 -0.64 -4.81 -7.46
N LEU A 250 -1.24 -4.35 -8.56
CA LEU A 250 -1.12 -5.02 -9.86
C LEU A 250 0.34 -5.05 -10.35
N GLU A 251 1.05 -3.93 -10.24
CA GLU A 251 2.47 -3.83 -10.61
C GLU A 251 3.32 -4.83 -9.81
N LYS A 252 3.08 -4.92 -8.49
CA LYS A 252 3.76 -5.88 -7.63
C LYS A 252 3.48 -7.33 -8.04
N LEU A 253 2.23 -7.65 -8.38
CA LEU A 253 1.86 -8.96 -8.93
C LEU A 253 2.59 -9.26 -10.24
N GLN A 254 2.70 -8.28 -11.13
CA GLN A 254 3.41 -8.43 -12.41
C GLN A 254 4.91 -8.68 -12.20
N ILE A 255 5.55 -7.97 -11.26
CA ILE A 255 6.95 -8.21 -10.86
C ILE A 255 7.11 -9.64 -10.32
N GLN A 256 6.20 -10.11 -9.47
CA GLN A 256 6.25 -11.48 -8.97
C GLN A 256 6.08 -12.52 -10.09
N ALA A 257 5.26 -12.22 -11.10
CA ALA A 257 5.06 -13.09 -12.25
C ALA A 257 6.32 -13.21 -13.13
N THR A 258 7.04 -12.09 -13.36
CA THR A 258 8.28 -12.10 -14.12
C THR A 258 9.40 -12.83 -13.37
N GLN A 259 9.52 -12.62 -12.05
CA GLN A 259 10.50 -13.31 -11.22
C GLN A 259 10.28 -14.83 -11.21
N LYS A 260 9.02 -15.29 -11.06
CA LYS A 260 8.67 -16.72 -11.15
C LYS A 260 9.03 -17.31 -12.51
N SER A 261 8.83 -16.55 -13.60
CA SER A 261 9.14 -16.99 -14.97
C SER A 261 10.65 -17.06 -15.25
N GLY A 262 11.43 -16.13 -14.70
CA GLY A 262 12.89 -16.09 -14.84
C GLY A 262 13.61 -17.20 -14.07
N ALA A 263 13.11 -17.54 -12.87
CA ALA A 263 13.68 -18.60 -12.04
C ALA A 263 13.66 -19.99 -12.73
N VAL A 264 12.68 -20.23 -13.60
CA VAL A 264 12.55 -21.51 -14.34
C VAL A 264 13.61 -21.65 -15.44
N LYS A 265 14.09 -20.54 -16.02
CA LYS A 265 15.10 -20.59 -17.10
C LYS A 265 16.51 -20.86 -16.57
N ASN A 266 16.84 -20.42 -15.36
CA ASN A 266 18.17 -20.62 -14.77
C ASN A 266 18.35 -21.98 -14.06
N SER A 267 17.28 -22.73 -13.82
CA SER A 267 17.36 -24.08 -13.22
C SER A 267 17.57 -25.21 -14.24
N SER A 268 17.57 -24.91 -15.54
CA SER A 268 17.65 -25.90 -16.62
C SER A 268 19.08 -26.26 -17.08
N GLN A 269 20.14 -25.89 -16.35
CA GLN A 269 21.54 -26.16 -16.74
C GLN A 269 22.40 -26.94 -15.73
N LYS A 270 21.79 -27.69 -14.81
CA LYS A 270 22.49 -28.80 -14.13
C LYS A 270 21.67 -30.07 -14.21
N THR A 271 21.74 -30.75 -15.36
CA THR A 271 21.47 -32.18 -15.43
C THR A 271 22.42 -32.88 -14.44
N LYS A 272 21.94 -33.14 -13.22
CA LYS A 272 22.55 -34.15 -12.37
C LYS A 272 22.59 -35.44 -13.19
N PRO A 273 23.73 -36.15 -13.27
CA PRO A 273 23.76 -37.44 -13.93
C PRO A 273 22.67 -38.31 -13.29
N SER A 274 21.80 -38.85 -14.15
CA SER A 274 20.72 -39.75 -13.80
C SER A 274 21.21 -40.75 -12.74
N PHE A 275 20.53 -40.80 -11.59
CA PHE A 275 20.74 -41.79 -10.54
C PHE A 275 20.76 -43.23 -11.12
N TRP A 276 20.00 -43.47 -12.19
CA TRP A 276 19.98 -44.75 -12.91
C TRP A 276 21.26 -45.07 -13.69
N ASN A 277 22.06 -44.07 -14.09
CA ASN A 277 23.35 -44.30 -14.74
C ASN A 277 24.45 -44.73 -13.76
N ASN A 278 24.30 -44.46 -12.46
CA ASN A 278 25.23 -44.96 -11.45
C ASN A 278 24.89 -46.38 -10.97
N LEU A 279 23.60 -46.79 -11.01
CA LEU A 279 23.22 -48.17 -10.67
C LEU A 279 23.72 -49.21 -11.68
N LYS A 280 23.84 -48.87 -12.97
CA LYS A 280 24.35 -49.80 -13.99
C LYS A 280 25.86 -50.07 -13.89
N LYS A 281 26.61 -49.30 -13.08
CA LYS A 281 28.05 -49.54 -12.85
C LYS A 281 28.33 -50.45 -11.65
N ILE A 282 27.33 -50.73 -10.81
CA ILE A 282 27.47 -51.58 -9.62
C ILE A 282 27.12 -53.05 -9.93
N PHE A 283 26.41 -53.30 -11.03
CA PHE A 283 25.99 -54.64 -11.46
C PHE A 283 26.75 -55.14 -12.70
N LYS A 284 28.03 -54.79 -12.84
CA LYS A 284 28.95 -55.39 -13.82
C LYS A 284 30.20 -55.88 -13.14
#